data_AF-A0A4V5P1U8-F1
#
_entry.id   AF-A0A4V5P1U8-F1
#
_cell.length_a   1.000
_cell.length_b   1.000
_cell.length_c   1.000
_cell.angle_alpha   90.00
_cell.angle_beta   90.00
_cell.angle_gamma   90.00
#
_symmetry.space_group_name_H-M   'P 1'
#
loop_
_entity.id
_entity.type
_entity.pdbx_description
1 polymer ?
#
loop_
_entity_poly.entity_id
_entity_poly.type
_entity_poly.pdbx_seq_one_letter_code
_entity_poly.pdbx_strand_id
1 'polypeptide(L)'
;MDLSIFATPPSYLNDSLFKPVTQEIPYVQSNEYFQREDVVYLPIKFDMLSIAINGIQKFKNISSEKWAESGYKFPLEETFSNATLFLSCLPDRYLFNLDTENIEPTSYGTFVLDFFDNSDRISIEIGKDKIGYYTEFANKENFMSEGLNFNGNDVPKEIFEVFEKML
;
A
#
# COMPACT_ATOMS: atom_id res chain seq x y z
N MET A 1 -33.30 -36.13 -15.65
CA MET A 1 -32.57 -35.82 -16.90
C MET A 1 -32.84 -34.36 -17.19
N ASP A 2 -31.90 -33.45 -17.24
CA ASP A 2 -30.49 -33.47 -16.88
C ASP A 2 -30.15 -31.99 -16.60
N LEU A 3 -29.46 -31.73 -15.48
CA LEU A 3 -29.03 -30.42 -15.05
C LEU A 3 -27.53 -30.36 -15.31
N SER A 4 -27.06 -29.41 -16.12
CA SER A 4 -25.80 -28.67 -15.97
C SER A 4 -25.20 -28.28 -17.32
N ILE A 5 -25.06 -26.98 -17.56
CA ILE A 5 -24.01 -26.43 -18.40
C ILE A 5 -23.35 -25.35 -17.54
N PHE A 6 -22.42 -25.78 -16.68
CA PHE A 6 -21.47 -24.88 -16.06
C PHE A 6 -20.27 -24.76 -17.01
N ALA A 7 -20.00 -23.54 -17.45
CA ALA A 7 -18.76 -23.21 -18.12
C ALA A 7 -17.60 -23.43 -17.15
N THR A 8 -16.62 -24.24 -17.56
CA THR A 8 -15.35 -24.42 -16.86
C THR A 8 -14.53 -23.12 -16.88
N PRO A 9 -14.03 -22.62 -15.74
CA PRO A 9 -13.06 -21.53 -15.73
C PRO A 9 -11.70 -21.99 -16.28
N PRO A 10 -10.90 -21.08 -16.86
CA PRO A 10 -9.63 -21.39 -17.49
C PRO A 10 -8.57 -21.85 -16.46
N SER A 11 -7.86 -22.91 -16.82
CA SER A 11 -6.82 -23.59 -16.04
C SER A 11 -5.48 -22.82 -16.05
N TYR A 12 -5.38 -21.74 -15.28
CA TYR A 12 -4.09 -21.14 -14.90
C TYR A 12 -4.11 -20.63 -13.46
N LEU A 13 -4.40 -21.53 -12.52
CA LEU A 13 -3.94 -21.42 -11.14
C LEU A 13 -3.22 -22.72 -10.82
N ASN A 14 -1.90 -22.68 -11.00
CA ASN A 14 -1.01 -23.76 -10.65
C ASN A 14 -0.74 -23.65 -9.15
N ASP A 15 -1.41 -24.46 -8.33
CA ASP A 15 -1.17 -24.61 -6.88
C ASP A 15 0.18 -25.29 -6.59
N SER A 16 1.28 -24.74 -7.14
CA SER A 16 2.61 -25.34 -7.06
C SER A 16 3.69 -24.43 -6.49
N LEU A 17 3.35 -23.47 -5.64
CA LEU A 17 4.35 -22.61 -4.96
C LEU A 17 4.46 -22.80 -3.44
N PHE A 18 3.77 -23.78 -2.86
CA PHE A 18 4.07 -24.21 -1.49
C PHE A 18 4.15 -25.73 -1.42
N LYS A 19 5.37 -26.25 -1.53
CA LYS A 19 5.68 -27.58 -0.99
C LYS A 19 6.34 -27.37 0.37
N PRO A 20 5.76 -27.84 1.49
CA PRO A 20 6.52 -27.94 2.72
C PRO A 20 7.65 -28.94 2.48
N VAL A 21 8.89 -28.46 2.47
CA VAL A 21 10.06 -29.34 2.50
C VAL A 21 10.21 -29.82 3.94
N THR A 22 9.62 -30.97 4.25
CA THR A 22 9.95 -31.72 5.46
C THR A 22 11.17 -32.55 5.13
N GLN A 23 12.35 -32.07 5.54
CA GLN A 23 13.55 -32.87 5.51
C GLN A 23 13.49 -33.81 6.72
N GLU A 24 13.27 -35.10 6.51
CA GLU A 24 13.35 -36.09 7.59
C GLU A 24 14.80 -36.14 8.10
N ILE A 25 15.01 -35.70 9.33
CA ILE A 25 16.28 -35.86 10.03
C ILE A 25 16.27 -37.27 10.65
N PRO A 26 17.28 -38.12 10.39
CA PRO A 26 17.36 -39.43 11.03
C PRO A 26 17.41 -39.26 12.54
N TYR A 27 16.54 -40.00 13.24
CA TYR A 27 16.47 -40.03 14.69
C TYR A 27 17.73 -40.70 15.25
N VAL A 28 18.70 -39.89 15.68
CA VAL A 28 19.86 -40.35 16.43
C VAL A 28 19.57 -40.15 17.91
N GLN A 29 19.39 -41.25 18.64
CA GLN A 29 19.35 -41.22 20.10
C GLN A 29 20.75 -41.05 20.66
N SER A 30 21.09 -39.82 21.08
CA SER A 30 22.11 -39.60 22.09
C SER A 30 21.85 -38.28 22.80
N ASN A 31 21.82 -38.35 24.14
CA ASN A 31 21.61 -37.24 25.05
C ASN A 31 22.79 -36.26 25.01
N GLU A 32 22.80 -35.30 24.08
CA GLU A 32 23.65 -34.12 24.17
C GLU A 32 22.84 -32.88 23.80
N TYR A 33 22.99 -31.84 24.62
CA TYR A 33 22.35 -30.53 24.45
C TYR A 33 22.62 -29.99 23.05
N PHE A 34 21.63 -30.08 22.15
CA PHE A 34 21.66 -29.36 20.89
C PHE A 34 21.55 -27.86 21.15
N GLN A 35 22.65 -27.14 20.93
CA GLN A 35 22.57 -25.72 20.61
C GLN A 35 21.75 -25.61 19.32
N ARG A 36 20.59 -24.94 19.39
CA ARG A 36 19.75 -24.65 18.22
C ARG A 36 20.48 -23.64 17.34
N GLU A 37 21.29 -24.14 16.43
CA GLU A 37 21.83 -23.32 15.34
C GLU A 37 20.78 -23.17 14.22
N ASP A 38 20.63 -21.93 13.79
CA ASP A 38 20.15 -21.45 12.50
C ASP A 38 18.66 -21.53 12.16
N VAL A 39 17.87 -20.69 12.86
CA VAL A 39 16.67 -20.11 12.23
C VAL A 39 17.13 -19.18 11.11
N VAL A 40 17.09 -19.65 9.87
CA VAL A 40 17.31 -18.82 8.68
C VAL A 40 16.09 -17.91 8.53
N TYR A 41 16.19 -16.67 8.99
CA TYR A 41 15.26 -15.60 8.62
C TYR A 41 15.47 -15.28 7.14
N LEU A 42 14.68 -15.91 6.27
CA LEU A 42 14.55 -15.39 4.91
C LEU A 42 13.95 -13.99 5.04
N PRO A 43 14.61 -12.93 4.54
CA PRO A 43 14.00 -11.61 4.51
C PRO A 43 12.77 -11.74 3.60
N ILE A 44 11.59 -11.77 4.20
CA ILE A 44 10.35 -11.53 3.48
C ILE A 44 10.50 -10.10 3.00
N LYS A 45 10.93 -9.95 1.75
CA LYS A 45 11.01 -8.65 1.09
C LYS A 45 9.55 -8.23 0.88
N PHE A 46 8.97 -7.62 1.90
CA PHE A 46 7.65 -7.02 1.83
C PHE A 46 7.73 -5.94 0.77
N ASP A 47 7.02 -6.16 -0.32
CA ASP A 47 6.87 -5.17 -1.38
C ASP A 47 5.87 -4.13 -0.90
N MET A 48 6.38 -3.16 -0.13
CA MET A 48 5.58 -2.07 0.46
C MET A 48 4.85 -1.28 -0.63
N LEU A 49 5.45 -1.15 -1.81
CA LEU A 49 4.81 -0.52 -2.97
C LEU A 49 3.57 -1.31 -3.40
N SER A 50 3.69 -2.62 -3.59
CA SER A 50 2.53 -3.46 -3.93
C SER A 50 1.43 -3.39 -2.87
N ILE A 51 1.79 -3.35 -1.59
CA ILE A 51 0.83 -3.21 -0.48
C ILE A 51 0.10 -1.87 -0.55
N ALA A 52 0.82 -0.76 -0.69
CA ALA A 52 0.23 0.57 -0.79
C ALA A 52 -0.67 0.71 -2.04
N ILE A 53 -0.21 0.19 -3.20
CA ILE A 53 -1.01 0.16 -4.43
C ILE A 53 -2.30 -0.65 -4.23
N ASN A 54 -2.24 -1.81 -3.59
CA ASN A 54 -3.43 -2.60 -3.28
C ASN A 54 -4.40 -1.83 -2.36
N GLY A 55 -3.87 -1.02 -1.44
CA GLY A 55 -4.65 -0.09 -0.62
C GLY A 55 -5.47 0.91 -1.42
N ILE A 56 -4.93 1.40 -2.55
CA ILE A 56 -5.66 2.25 -3.51
C ILE A 56 -6.65 1.43 -4.34
N GLN A 57 -6.22 0.28 -4.88
CA GLN A 57 -7.03 -0.51 -5.82
C GLN A 57 -8.25 -1.16 -5.15
N LYS A 58 -8.24 -1.39 -3.83
CA LYS A 58 -9.39 -1.95 -3.10
C LYS A 58 -10.68 -1.16 -3.34
N PHE A 59 -10.56 0.16 -3.55
CA PHE A 59 -11.69 1.06 -3.77
C PHE A 59 -12.31 0.95 -5.17
N LYS A 60 -11.58 0.46 -6.18
CA LYS A 60 -12.13 0.23 -7.54
C LYS A 60 -13.22 -0.84 -7.57
N ASN A 61 -13.14 -1.79 -6.64
CA ASN A 61 -14.04 -2.94 -6.60
C ASN A 61 -15.32 -2.68 -5.79
N ILE A 62 -15.46 -1.48 -5.21
CA ILE A 62 -16.69 -1.09 -4.53
C ILE A 62 -17.71 -0.66 -5.60
N SER A 63 -18.89 -1.29 -5.57
CA SER A 63 -20.00 -0.99 -6.48
C SER A 63 -20.40 0.48 -6.45
N SER A 64 -20.78 1.03 -7.61
CA SER A 64 -21.28 2.41 -7.74
C SER A 64 -22.47 2.73 -6.82
N GLU A 65 -23.33 1.76 -6.51
CA GLU A 65 -24.47 1.93 -5.60
C GLU A 65 -24.01 2.25 -4.18
N LYS A 66 -23.08 1.46 -3.63
CA LYS A 66 -22.48 1.70 -2.30
C LYS A 66 -21.79 3.06 -2.18
N TRP A 67 -21.18 3.53 -3.28
CA TRP A 67 -20.61 4.86 -3.34
C TRP A 67 -21.66 5.97 -3.36
N ALA A 68 -22.75 5.78 -4.10
CA ALA A 68 -23.86 6.73 -4.12
C ALA A 68 -24.52 6.85 -2.74
N GLU A 69 -24.64 5.75 -2.01
CA GLU A 69 -25.19 5.70 -0.66
C GLU A 69 -24.31 6.43 0.38
N SER A 70 -22.99 6.45 0.22
CA SER A 70 -22.10 7.14 1.16
C SER A 70 -22.14 8.66 1.01
N GLY A 71 -22.63 9.18 -0.11
CA GLY A 71 -22.59 10.60 -0.45
C GLY A 71 -21.21 11.09 -0.90
N TYR A 72 -20.27 10.17 -1.16
CA TYR A 72 -18.92 10.51 -1.60
C TYR A 72 -18.88 10.51 -3.13
N LYS A 73 -18.06 11.39 -3.70
CA LYS A 73 -17.77 11.33 -5.13
C LYS A 73 -16.79 10.20 -5.39
N PHE A 74 -17.14 9.29 -6.31
CA PHE A 74 -16.22 8.25 -6.76
C PHE A 74 -14.98 8.89 -7.42
N PRO A 75 -13.75 8.50 -7.01
CA PRO A 75 -12.53 9.00 -7.63
C PRO A 75 -12.47 8.67 -9.12
N LEU A 76 -11.95 9.59 -9.93
CA LEU A 76 -11.78 9.36 -11.37
C LEU A 76 -10.61 8.38 -11.62
N GLU A 77 -10.59 7.72 -12.78
CA GLU A 77 -9.48 6.82 -13.15
C GLU A 77 -8.13 7.55 -13.13
N GLU A 78 -8.10 8.82 -13.52
CA GLU A 78 -6.90 9.66 -13.42
C GLU A 78 -6.44 9.85 -11.96
N THR A 79 -7.37 9.98 -11.00
CA THR A 79 -7.03 10.05 -9.57
C THR A 79 -6.37 8.74 -9.11
N PHE A 80 -6.93 7.58 -9.50
CA PHE A 80 -6.32 6.28 -9.19
C PHE A 80 -4.93 6.12 -9.80
N SER A 81 -4.78 6.53 -11.07
CA SER A 81 -3.50 6.51 -11.78
C SER A 81 -2.48 7.41 -11.08
N ASN A 82 -2.86 8.63 -10.74
CA ASN A 82 -1.97 9.58 -10.06
C ASN A 82 -1.53 9.06 -8.69
N ALA A 83 -2.44 8.50 -7.89
CA ALA A 83 -2.08 7.95 -6.59
C ALA A 83 -1.09 6.77 -6.72
N THR A 84 -1.30 5.89 -7.71
CA THR A 84 -0.41 4.77 -8.00
C THR A 84 0.97 5.24 -8.46
N LEU A 85 1.01 6.24 -9.36
CA LEU A 85 2.25 6.82 -9.86
C LEU A 85 3.02 7.54 -8.75
N PHE A 86 2.32 8.32 -7.91
CA PHE A 86 2.92 9.00 -6.77
C PHE A 86 3.63 8.02 -5.83
N LEU A 87 2.95 6.92 -5.45
CA LEU A 87 3.55 5.86 -4.63
C LEU A 87 4.77 5.22 -5.30
N SER A 88 4.73 5.03 -6.63
CA SER A 88 5.83 4.44 -7.40
C SER A 88 7.05 5.37 -7.52
N CYS A 89 6.85 6.68 -7.39
CA CYS A 89 7.92 7.68 -7.41
C CYS A 89 8.54 7.93 -6.03
N LEU A 90 7.92 7.45 -4.95
CA LEU A 90 8.45 7.61 -3.59
C LEU A 90 9.58 6.60 -3.31
N PRO A 91 10.68 7.03 -2.65
CA PRO A 91 11.64 6.09 -2.10
C PRO A 91 11.02 5.09 -1.12
N ASP A 92 11.43 3.83 -1.19
CA ASP A 92 10.93 2.72 -0.36
C ASP A 92 10.87 3.05 1.13
N ARG A 93 11.85 3.81 1.65
CA ARG A 93 11.92 4.17 3.08
C ARG A 93 10.65 4.87 3.57
N TYR A 94 10.01 5.70 2.74
CA TYR A 94 8.79 6.43 3.13
C TYR A 94 7.54 5.57 3.06
N LEU A 95 7.57 4.48 2.28
CA LEU A 95 6.46 3.54 2.21
C LEU A 95 6.31 2.73 3.50
N PHE A 96 7.37 2.63 4.32
CA PHE A 96 7.28 2.03 5.66
C PHE A 96 6.43 2.85 6.63
N ASN A 97 6.25 4.14 6.37
CA ASN A 97 5.43 5.05 7.18
C ASN A 97 3.95 5.07 6.75
N LEU A 98 3.58 4.31 5.71
CA LEU A 98 2.21 4.28 5.17
C LEU A 98 1.53 2.95 5.48
N ASP A 99 0.52 2.97 6.34
CA ASP A 99 -0.40 1.84 6.52
C ASP A 99 -1.50 1.89 5.45
N THR A 100 -1.94 0.74 4.96
CA THR A 100 -3.06 0.62 4.02
C THR A 100 -4.41 1.06 4.59
N GLU A 101 -4.54 1.09 5.92
CA GLU A 101 -5.71 1.66 6.59
C GLU A 101 -5.70 3.20 6.58
N ASN A 102 -4.54 3.81 6.35
CA ASN A 102 -4.36 5.26 6.25
C ASN A 102 -4.47 5.78 4.81
N ILE A 103 -5.06 4.97 3.92
CA ILE A 103 -5.34 5.33 2.53
C ILE A 103 -6.85 5.42 2.38
N GLU A 104 -7.35 6.63 2.23
CA GLU A 104 -8.79 6.90 2.24
C GLU A 104 -9.23 7.78 1.05
N PRO A 105 -10.36 7.46 0.41
CA PRO A 105 -10.99 8.35 -0.54
C PRO A 105 -11.73 9.47 0.20
N THR A 106 -11.72 10.68 -0.37
CA THR A 106 -12.48 11.80 0.18
C THR A 106 -13.84 11.95 -0.51
N SER A 107 -14.71 12.77 0.08
CA SER A 107 -15.98 13.16 -0.54
C SER A 107 -15.80 13.96 -1.85
N TYR A 108 -14.61 14.50 -2.11
CA TYR A 108 -14.28 15.27 -3.31
C TYR A 108 -13.79 14.40 -4.48
N GLY A 109 -13.64 13.08 -4.28
CA GLY A 109 -13.11 12.17 -5.29
C GLY A 109 -11.58 12.23 -5.43
N THR A 110 -10.90 12.62 -4.35
CA THR A 110 -9.44 12.56 -4.17
C THR A 110 -9.09 11.38 -3.25
N PHE A 111 -7.80 11.05 -3.15
CA PHE A 111 -7.27 10.15 -2.12
C PHE A 111 -6.47 10.95 -1.11
N VAL A 112 -6.63 10.64 0.18
CA VAL A 112 -5.75 11.07 1.25
C VAL A 112 -4.90 9.88 1.69
N LEU A 113 -3.59 10.10 1.77
CA LEU A 113 -2.60 9.14 2.21
C LEU A 113 -1.89 9.74 3.43
N ASP A 114 -2.11 9.15 4.59
CA ASP A 114 -1.50 9.61 5.84
C ASP A 114 -0.27 8.75 6.18
N PHE A 115 0.89 9.40 6.16
CA PHE A 115 2.18 8.84 6.54
C PHE A 115 2.49 9.23 7.98
N PHE A 116 2.93 8.25 8.78
CA PHE A 116 3.22 8.45 10.21
C PHE A 116 4.65 8.01 10.55
N ASP A 117 5.37 8.84 11.29
CA ASP A 117 6.60 8.46 11.98
C ASP A 117 6.59 9.03 13.41
N ASN A 118 6.59 8.15 14.41
CA ASN A 118 6.43 8.52 15.82
C ASN A 118 5.21 9.41 16.08
N SER A 119 5.44 10.71 16.35
CA SER A 119 4.39 11.71 16.61
C SER A 119 4.15 12.66 15.42
N ASP A 120 4.84 12.43 14.31
CA ASP A 120 4.75 13.24 13.11
C ASP A 120 3.80 12.59 12.11
N ARG A 121 3.04 13.43 11.41
CA ARG A 121 2.14 13.03 10.33
C ARG A 121 2.36 13.90 9.09
N ILE A 122 2.43 13.26 7.92
CA ILE A 122 2.28 13.91 6.62
C ILE A 122 1.02 13.36 5.97
N SER A 123 0.06 14.23 5.69
CA SER A 123 -1.14 13.90 4.94
C SER A 123 -0.99 14.39 3.51
N ILE A 124 -1.06 13.49 2.52
CA ILE A 124 -0.99 13.82 1.09
C ILE A 124 -2.36 13.64 0.46
N GLU A 125 -2.91 14.70 -0.13
CA GLU A 125 -4.15 14.63 -0.90
C GLU A 125 -3.87 14.60 -2.40
N ILE A 126 -4.30 13.55 -3.09
CA ILE A 126 -4.07 13.32 -4.51
C ILE A 126 -5.38 13.40 -5.27
N GLY A 127 -5.50 14.40 -6.14
CA GLY A 127 -6.61 14.56 -7.07
C GLY A 127 -6.25 14.21 -8.51
N LYS A 128 -7.18 14.51 -9.40
CA LYS A 128 -7.00 14.34 -10.86
C LYS A 128 -5.93 15.27 -11.43
N ASP A 129 -5.94 16.54 -11.03
CA ASP A 129 -5.07 17.57 -11.65
C ASP A 129 -3.99 18.10 -10.70
N LYS A 130 -4.16 17.88 -9.39
CA LYS A 130 -3.34 18.49 -8.35
C LYS A 130 -3.05 17.52 -7.22
N ILE A 131 -1.93 17.76 -6.55
CA ILE A 131 -1.55 17.13 -5.29
C ILE A 131 -1.36 18.20 -4.21
N GLY A 132 -1.90 17.95 -3.04
CA GLY A 132 -1.73 18.79 -1.86
C GLY A 132 -1.10 18.00 -0.72
N TYR A 133 -0.62 18.71 0.29
CA TYR A 133 -0.17 18.11 1.53
C TYR A 133 -0.43 18.99 2.74
N TYR A 134 -0.46 18.37 3.91
CA TYR A 134 -0.52 19.00 5.22
C TYR A 134 0.36 18.21 6.21
N THR A 135 1.03 18.88 7.12
CA THR A 135 1.85 18.23 8.16
C THR A 135 1.40 18.55 9.57
N GLU A 136 1.55 17.58 10.45
CA GLU A 136 1.48 17.77 11.90
C GLU A 136 2.75 17.19 12.51
N PHE A 137 3.71 18.06 12.82
CA PHE A 137 4.98 17.68 13.43
C PHE A 137 4.97 17.97 14.93
N ALA A 138 5.65 17.14 15.72
CA ALA A 138 5.74 17.26 17.16
C ALA A 138 6.40 18.58 17.60
N ASN A 139 7.33 19.10 16.79
CA ASN A 139 7.97 20.40 17.00
C ASN A 139 7.06 21.60 16.67
N LYS A 140 5.85 21.35 16.14
CA LYS A 140 4.85 22.34 15.70
C LYS A 140 5.23 23.17 14.47
N GLU A 141 6.29 22.80 13.76
CA GLU A 141 6.66 23.40 12.47
C GLU A 141 5.84 22.76 11.34
N ASN A 142 4.56 23.14 11.25
CA ASN A 142 3.63 22.55 10.28
C ASN A 142 3.70 23.27 8.92
N PHE A 143 3.59 22.50 7.84
CA PHE A 143 3.61 22.96 6.45
C PHE A 143 2.34 22.54 5.73
N MET A 144 1.95 23.29 4.69
CA MET A 144 0.83 22.91 3.83
C MET A 144 0.95 23.46 2.42
N SER A 145 0.37 22.75 1.47
CA SER A 145 0.13 23.20 0.10
C SER A 145 -1.15 22.58 -0.43
N GLU A 146 -2.05 23.37 -1.01
CA GLU A 146 -3.35 22.90 -1.52
C GLU A 146 -3.35 22.54 -3.01
N GLY A 147 -2.21 22.66 -3.71
CA GLY A 147 -2.26 22.50 -5.15
C GLY A 147 -0.95 22.64 -5.90
N LEU A 148 -0.12 21.63 -5.78
CA LEU A 148 1.04 21.40 -6.64
C LEU A 148 0.60 20.67 -7.91
N ASN A 149 1.26 20.96 -9.02
CA ASN A 149 1.09 20.19 -10.25
C ASN A 149 1.82 18.86 -10.09
N PHE A 150 1.16 17.76 -10.45
CA PHE A 150 1.76 16.44 -10.51
C PHE A 150 1.59 15.87 -11.92
N ASN A 151 2.71 15.48 -12.54
CA ASN A 151 2.72 14.99 -13.92
C ASN A 151 2.85 13.46 -14.00
N GLY A 152 2.87 12.75 -12.86
CA GLY A 152 3.00 11.30 -12.82
C GLY A 152 4.42 10.76 -12.94
N ASN A 153 5.43 11.60 -13.17
CA ASN A 153 6.81 11.16 -13.37
C ASN A 153 7.68 11.35 -12.12
N ASP A 154 7.47 12.44 -11.39
CA ASP A 154 8.29 12.80 -10.23
C ASP A 154 7.44 13.38 -9.09
N VAL A 155 7.81 13.08 -7.85
CA VAL A 155 7.23 13.71 -6.66
C VAL A 155 7.64 15.19 -6.63
N PRO A 156 6.70 16.14 -6.43
CA PRO A 156 7.04 17.55 -6.26
C PRO A 156 8.08 17.76 -5.17
N LYS A 157 9.07 18.61 -5.43
CA LYS A 157 10.22 18.86 -4.54
C LYS A 157 9.78 19.25 -3.13
N GLU A 158 8.71 20.03 -3.03
CA GLU A 158 8.14 20.52 -1.78
C GLU A 158 7.62 19.37 -0.90
N ILE A 159 7.04 18.32 -1.49
CA ILE A 159 6.60 17.13 -0.76
C ILE A 159 7.82 16.36 -0.26
N PHE A 160 8.85 16.21 -1.10
CA PHE A 160 10.08 15.53 -0.70
C PHE A 160 10.80 16.24 0.46
N GLU A 161 10.86 17.58 0.44
CA GLU A 161 11.43 18.39 1.52
C GLU A 161 10.70 18.20 2.85
N VAL A 162 9.40 17.93 2.79
CA VAL A 162 8.57 17.65 3.98
C VAL A 162 8.83 16.24 4.51
N PHE A 163 8.97 15.24 3.63
CA PHE A 163 9.38 13.89 4.03
C PHE A 163 10.76 13.86 4.69
N GLU A 164 11.73 14.65 4.22
CA GLU A 164 13.07 14.76 4.84
C GLU A 164 13.05 15.41 6.23
N LYS A 165 11.97 16.12 6.58
CA LYS A 165 11.78 16.72 7.92
C LYS A 165 11.12 15.77 8.91
N MET A 166 10.55 14.66 8.45
CA MET A 166 9.87 13.65 9.26
C MET A 166 10.86 12.62 9.85
N LEU A 167 12.11 13.03 10.14
CA LEU A 167 13.22 12.14 10.53
C LEU A 167 13.82 12.52 11.90
#